data_AF-A0A3D2J339-F1
#
_entry.id   AF-A0A3D2J339-F1
#
_cell.length_a   1.000
_cell.length_b   1.000
_cell.length_c   1.000
_cell.angle_alpha   90.00
_cell.angle_beta   90.00
_cell.angle_gamma   90.00
#
_symmetry.space_group_name_H-M   'P 1'
#
loop_
_entity.id
_entity.type
_entity.pdbx_description
1 polymer ?
#
loop_
_entity_poly.entity_id
_entity_poly.type
_entity_poly.pdbx_seq_one_letter_code
_entity_poly.pdbx_strand_id
1 'polypeptide(L)'
;MRKMSSTFRPETQRLIEQKLEAFERIRSDFEASFRFLEDMHGQQRFPTLTIADAVRYLHARWICECKSRILSIAKTNKEYEGRRCLELLQQWQAGDTASAIDFLNHKLDMLPLADITRQLQGLPAHEAQLAERLLHGRHVMLNRGMNLITLLDALFAPTQEQLIEEVRNACRQYGHEPEQIERQLEAMNGPLYSFVPHQSLAQRNMLVMNALSVRIEAKPSDLPGHRTARVLPSTESPHPFAEEVIEGYQELTAPLHNNVKEVPFVDHPEENVNGEEV
;
A
#
# COMPACT_ATOMS: atom_id res chain seq x y z
N MET A 1 -11.73 -12.04 36.98
CA MET A 1 -11.39 -10.86 36.15
C MET A 1 -9.97 -10.43 36.47
N ARG A 2 -8.98 -10.76 35.64
CA ARG A 2 -7.59 -10.28 35.81
C ARG A 2 -7.54 -8.81 35.39
N LYS A 3 -7.28 -7.91 36.33
CA LYS A 3 -6.83 -6.54 36.01
C LYS A 3 -5.46 -6.67 35.35
N MET A 4 -5.40 -6.58 34.02
CA MET A 4 -4.16 -6.31 33.29
C MET A 4 -3.78 -4.85 33.54
N SER A 5 -3.21 -4.56 34.70
CA SER A 5 -2.42 -3.36 34.89
C SER A 5 -1.07 -3.61 34.20
N SER A 6 -0.99 -3.35 32.90
CA SER A 6 0.32 -3.19 32.26
C SER A 6 0.81 -1.80 32.62
N THR A 7 1.44 -1.67 33.79
CA THR A 7 2.21 -0.48 34.14
C THR A 7 3.43 -0.44 33.23
N PHE A 8 3.26 0.14 32.04
CA PHE A 8 4.38 0.54 31.19
C PHE A 8 5.30 1.46 31.99
N ARG A 9 6.60 1.46 31.63
CA ARG A 9 7.55 2.41 32.20
C ARG A 9 7.00 3.84 31.99
N PRO A 10 7.14 4.74 32.97
CA PRO A 10 6.65 6.12 32.85
C PRO A 10 7.10 6.82 31.56
N GLU A 11 8.31 6.50 31.09
CA GLU A 11 8.87 7.00 29.84
C GLU A 11 8.09 6.53 28.60
N THR A 12 7.69 5.25 28.56
CA THR A 12 6.88 4.69 27.47
C THR A 12 5.50 5.33 27.46
N GLN A 13 4.88 5.51 28.63
CA GLN A 13 3.59 6.17 28.76
C GLN A 13 3.65 7.62 28.25
N ARG A 14 4.70 8.36 28.64
CA ARG A 14 4.92 9.74 28.16
C ARG A 14 5.12 9.80 26.65
N LEU A 15 5.83 8.84 26.06
CA LEU A 15 6.00 8.76 24.61
C LEU A 15 4.68 8.45 23.89
N ILE A 16 3.83 7.59 24.46
CA ILE A 16 2.50 7.31 23.91
C ILE A 16 1.64 8.58 23.89
N GLU A 17 1.65 9.36 24.97
CA GLU A 17 0.93 10.64 25.05
C GLU A 17 1.44 11.65 24.01
N GLN A 18 2.76 11.79 23.88
CA GLN A 18 3.39 12.63 22.85
C GLN A 18 3.00 12.21 21.43
N LYS A 19 2.95 10.90 21.16
CA LYS A 19 2.51 10.37 19.86
C LYS A 19 1.04 10.70 19.59
N LEU A 20 0.16 10.54 20.57
CA LEU A 20 -1.26 10.90 20.41
C LEU A 20 -1.44 12.40 20.15
N GLU A 21 -0.75 13.25 20.90
CA GLU A 21 -0.78 14.70 20.70
C GLU A 21 -0.20 15.11 19.34
N ALA A 22 0.91 14.50 18.92
CA ALA A 22 1.47 14.71 17.58
C ALA A 22 0.49 14.29 16.49
N PHE A 23 -0.23 13.18 16.67
CA PHE A 23 -1.24 12.76 15.72
C PHE A 23 -2.40 13.76 15.64
N GLU A 24 -2.91 14.27 16.76
CA GLU A 24 -3.98 15.28 16.73
C GLU A 24 -3.57 16.54 15.96
N ARG A 25 -2.31 16.97 16.08
CA ARG A 25 -1.78 18.12 15.34
C ARG A 25 -1.75 17.92 13.82
N ILE A 26 -1.51 16.69 13.35
CA ILE A 26 -1.45 16.39 11.91
C ILE A 26 -2.75 15.81 11.35
N ARG A 27 -3.80 15.66 12.17
CA ARG A 27 -4.98 14.88 11.80
C ARG A 27 -5.70 15.45 10.58
N SER A 28 -5.93 16.76 10.55
CA SER A 28 -6.59 17.43 9.42
C SER A 28 -5.84 17.19 8.12
N ASP A 29 -4.53 17.34 8.17
CA ASP A 29 -3.65 17.24 7.02
C ASP A 29 -3.57 15.80 6.54
N PHE A 30 -3.55 14.84 7.47
CA PHE A 30 -3.67 13.42 7.15
C PHE A 30 -4.98 13.09 6.46
N GLU A 31 -6.13 13.53 7.00
CA GLU A 31 -7.43 13.23 6.39
C GLU A 31 -7.55 13.85 4.98
N ALA A 32 -7.04 15.05 4.76
CA ALA A 32 -7.03 15.71 3.45
C ALA A 32 -6.05 15.03 2.48
N SER A 33 -4.85 14.69 2.95
CA SER A 33 -3.81 13.99 2.19
C SER A 33 -4.25 12.60 1.77
N PHE A 34 -4.86 11.85 2.70
CA PHE A 34 -5.33 10.50 2.42
C PHE A 34 -6.39 10.50 1.31
N ARG A 35 -7.41 11.38 1.40
CA ARG A 35 -8.43 11.50 0.35
C ARG A 35 -7.83 11.92 -0.99
N PHE A 36 -6.92 12.89 -0.97
CA PHE A 36 -6.22 13.32 -2.19
C PHE A 36 -5.44 12.19 -2.84
N LEU A 37 -4.77 11.33 -2.06
CA LEU A 37 -4.11 10.15 -2.61
C LEU A 37 -5.12 9.19 -3.24
N GLU A 38 -6.24 8.90 -2.59
CA GLU A 38 -7.28 8.04 -3.16
C GLU A 38 -7.82 8.57 -4.48
N ASP A 39 -8.11 9.87 -4.53
CA ASP A 39 -8.56 10.56 -5.74
C ASP A 39 -7.50 10.46 -6.85
N MET A 40 -6.24 10.79 -6.54
CA MET A 40 -5.12 10.67 -7.49
C MET A 40 -4.91 9.23 -7.97
N HIS A 41 -5.15 8.25 -7.09
CA HIS A 41 -5.10 6.82 -7.41
C HIS A 41 -6.33 6.29 -8.16
N GLY A 42 -7.26 7.16 -8.54
CA GLY A 42 -8.30 6.88 -9.52
C GLY A 42 -9.73 6.87 -8.98
N GLN A 43 -9.94 7.18 -7.69
CA GLN A 43 -11.31 7.37 -7.17
C GLN A 43 -12.01 8.56 -7.83
N GLN A 44 -11.23 9.56 -8.26
CA GLN A 44 -11.71 10.69 -9.05
C GLN A 44 -10.79 10.91 -10.25
N ARG A 45 -11.39 11.39 -11.35
CA ARG A 45 -10.65 11.94 -12.47
C ARG A 45 -10.50 13.45 -12.30
N PHE A 46 -9.27 13.94 -12.36
CA PHE A 46 -9.00 15.37 -12.38
C PHE A 46 -9.05 15.89 -13.83
N PRO A 47 -9.86 16.93 -14.13
CA PRO A 47 -9.87 17.54 -15.45
C PRO A 47 -8.60 18.37 -15.71
N THR A 48 -8.00 18.87 -14.63
CA THR A 48 -6.79 19.71 -14.63
C THR A 48 -5.99 19.39 -13.38
N LEU A 49 -4.67 19.38 -13.50
CA LEU A 49 -3.72 19.30 -12.39
C LEU A 49 -2.65 20.36 -12.59
N THR A 50 -2.01 20.76 -11.50
CA THR A 50 -0.98 21.78 -11.47
C THR A 50 0.34 21.20 -10.96
N ILE A 51 1.44 21.94 -11.11
CA ILE A 51 2.73 21.60 -10.48
C ILE A 51 2.58 21.49 -8.96
N ALA A 52 1.75 22.33 -8.34
CA ALA A 52 1.46 22.28 -6.91
C ALA A 52 0.77 20.96 -6.50
N ASP A 53 -0.02 20.33 -7.39
CA ASP A 53 -0.64 19.03 -7.12
C ASP A 53 0.38 17.88 -7.13
N ALA A 54 1.44 17.97 -7.94
CA ALA A 54 2.56 17.03 -7.90
C ALA A 54 3.30 17.10 -6.55
N VAL A 55 3.59 18.32 -6.09
CA VAL A 55 4.19 18.55 -4.76
C VAL A 55 3.26 18.07 -3.65
N ARG A 56 1.95 18.36 -3.76
CA ARG A 56 0.92 17.88 -2.84
C ARG A 56 0.88 16.36 -2.78
N TYR A 57 1.08 15.66 -3.90
CA TYR A 57 1.11 14.19 -3.93
C TYR A 57 2.27 13.62 -3.10
N LEU A 58 3.47 14.21 -3.25
CA LEU A 58 4.65 13.83 -2.46
C LEU A 58 4.46 14.18 -0.97
N HIS A 59 3.93 15.37 -0.67
CA HIS A 59 3.56 15.79 0.68
C HIS A 59 2.55 14.82 1.32
N ALA A 60 1.50 14.44 0.59
CA ALA A 60 0.45 13.57 1.09
C ALA A 60 0.97 12.18 1.46
N ARG A 61 1.89 11.63 0.64
CA ARG A 61 2.61 10.39 0.96
C ARG A 61 3.46 10.52 2.22
N TRP A 62 4.18 11.63 2.38
CA TRP A 62 4.92 11.93 3.61
C TRP A 62 4.01 12.00 4.84
N ILE A 63 2.90 12.72 4.78
CA ILE A 63 1.94 12.81 5.89
C ILE A 63 1.35 11.43 6.24
N CYS A 64 1.04 10.59 5.25
CA CYS A 64 0.54 9.23 5.50
C CYS A 64 1.59 8.34 6.18
N GLU A 65 2.88 8.49 5.82
CA GLU A 65 3.99 7.83 6.51
C GLU A 65 4.12 8.34 7.96
N CYS A 66 4.04 9.66 8.17
CA CYS A 66 4.05 10.27 9.50
C CYS A 66 2.95 9.70 10.39
N LYS A 67 1.70 9.67 9.90
CA LYS A 67 0.57 9.05 10.61
C LYS A 67 0.87 7.59 10.97
N SER A 68 1.42 6.82 10.03
CA SER A 68 1.68 5.39 10.23
C SER A 68 2.72 5.16 11.32
N ARG A 69 3.79 5.96 11.34
CA ARG A 69 4.85 5.89 12.36
C ARG A 69 4.42 6.45 13.71
N ILE A 70 3.71 7.57 13.74
CA ILE A 70 3.22 8.19 14.98
C ILE A 70 2.27 7.23 15.70
N LEU A 71 1.33 6.62 14.97
CA LEU A 71 0.39 5.65 15.52
C LEU A 71 0.95 4.21 15.59
N SER A 72 2.25 4.03 15.36
CA SER A 72 2.97 2.76 15.48
C SER A 72 2.29 1.61 14.73
N ILE A 73 1.93 1.85 13.47
CA ILE A 73 1.44 0.81 12.56
C ILE A 73 2.62 -0.08 12.14
N ALA A 74 2.44 -1.39 12.21
CA ALA A 74 3.50 -2.34 11.85
C ALA A 74 3.90 -2.20 10.36
N LYS A 75 5.20 -2.31 10.09
CA LYS A 75 5.82 -2.18 8.76
C LYS A 75 5.46 -3.30 7.76
N THR A 76 4.64 -4.27 8.16
CA THR A 76 4.11 -5.29 7.24
C THR A 76 3.15 -4.69 6.22
N ASN A 77 2.65 -3.47 6.46
CA ASN A 77 1.88 -2.70 5.51
C ASN A 77 2.84 -1.92 4.59
N LYS A 78 2.61 -1.96 3.28
CA LYS A 78 3.41 -1.23 2.26
C LYS A 78 3.69 0.20 2.74
N GLU A 79 4.96 0.57 2.86
CA GLU A 79 5.36 1.91 3.29
C GLU A 79 4.86 2.96 2.29
N TYR A 80 4.46 4.14 2.76
CA TYR A 80 4.04 5.24 1.89
C TYR A 80 5.24 5.92 1.20
N GLU A 81 6.47 5.50 1.55
CA GLU A 81 7.75 6.01 1.05
C GLU A 81 7.94 7.50 1.37
N GLY A 82 7.35 7.98 2.48
CA GLY A 82 7.34 9.39 2.86
C GLY A 82 8.74 10.01 2.97
N ARG A 83 9.73 9.24 3.47
CA ARG A 83 11.13 9.69 3.49
C ARG A 83 11.66 9.95 2.09
N ARG A 84 11.41 9.02 1.15
CA ARG A 84 11.81 9.17 -0.25
C ARG A 84 11.13 10.37 -0.90
N CYS A 85 9.86 10.63 -0.56
CA CYS A 85 9.16 11.82 -1.03
C CYS A 85 9.82 13.13 -0.55
N LEU A 86 10.28 13.20 0.70
CA LEU A 86 11.05 14.37 1.18
C LEU A 86 12.38 14.54 0.43
N GLU A 87 13.12 13.45 0.22
CA GLU A 87 14.37 13.47 -0.55
C GLU A 87 14.13 13.93 -2.00
N LEU A 88 13.05 13.46 -2.63
CA LEU A 88 12.63 13.89 -3.97
C LEU A 88 12.27 15.38 -3.99
N LEU A 89 11.53 15.90 -3.00
CA LEU A 89 11.21 17.33 -2.93
C LEU A 89 12.47 18.20 -2.78
N GLN A 90 13.46 17.74 -2.03
CA GLN A 90 14.74 18.43 -1.88
C GLN A 90 15.52 18.45 -3.21
N GLN A 91 15.64 17.29 -3.86
CA GLN A 91 16.34 17.12 -5.14
C GLN A 91 15.65 17.90 -6.27
N TRP A 92 14.32 17.88 -6.29
CA TRP A 92 13.54 18.58 -7.30
C TRP A 92 13.72 20.10 -7.19
N GLN A 93 13.72 20.67 -5.98
CA GLN A 93 14.03 22.09 -5.77
C GLN A 93 15.47 22.48 -6.19
N ALA A 94 16.38 21.50 -6.24
CA ALA A 94 17.75 21.65 -6.69
C ALA A 94 17.94 21.44 -8.21
N GLY A 95 16.89 21.03 -8.94
CA GLY A 95 16.92 20.88 -10.40
C GLY A 95 16.68 19.46 -10.91
N ASP A 96 16.68 18.44 -10.05
CA ASP A 96 16.47 17.05 -10.45
C ASP A 96 14.97 16.73 -10.61
N THR A 97 14.43 17.15 -11.74
CA THR A 97 13.04 16.87 -12.13
C THR A 97 12.84 15.41 -12.55
N ALA A 98 13.88 14.76 -13.09
CA ALA A 98 13.78 13.42 -13.65
C ALA A 98 13.42 12.38 -12.58
N SER A 99 14.06 12.45 -11.41
CA SER A 99 13.76 11.55 -10.28
C SER A 99 12.32 11.70 -9.77
N ALA A 100 11.77 12.93 -9.78
CA ALA A 100 10.39 13.17 -9.40
C ALA A 100 9.40 12.60 -10.41
N ILE A 101 9.67 12.77 -11.71
CA ILE A 101 8.84 12.22 -12.79
C ILE A 101 8.86 10.69 -12.78
N ASP A 102 10.03 10.07 -12.64
CA ASP A 102 10.15 8.60 -12.56
C ASP A 102 9.33 8.04 -11.40
N PHE A 103 9.41 8.68 -10.24
CA PHE A 103 8.61 8.31 -9.08
C PHE A 103 7.10 8.46 -9.36
N LEU A 104 6.66 9.59 -9.92
CA LEU A 104 5.25 9.84 -10.25
C LEU A 104 4.73 8.83 -11.27
N ASN A 105 5.50 8.53 -12.32
CA ASN A 105 5.19 7.48 -13.28
C ASN A 105 4.99 6.16 -12.56
N HIS A 106 6.00 5.68 -11.82
CA HIS A 106 5.90 4.40 -11.13
C HIS A 106 4.72 4.34 -10.12
N LYS A 107 4.39 5.46 -9.45
CA LYS A 107 3.29 5.49 -8.48
C LYS A 107 1.92 5.73 -9.08
N LEU A 108 1.80 6.27 -10.29
CA LEU A 108 0.51 6.53 -10.94
C LEU A 108 0.32 5.73 -12.22
N ASP A 109 1.26 4.82 -12.54
CA ASP A 109 1.16 3.99 -13.73
C ASP A 109 -0.10 3.14 -13.72
N MET A 110 -0.62 2.93 -14.92
CA MET A 110 -1.82 2.18 -15.18
C MET A 110 -1.45 0.70 -15.32
N LEU A 111 -2.05 -0.15 -14.48
CA LEU A 111 -1.99 -1.61 -14.68
C LEU A 111 -2.74 -2.00 -15.97
N PRO A 112 -2.39 -3.14 -16.61
CA PRO A 112 -2.89 -3.46 -17.95
C PRO A 112 -4.42 -3.59 -18.02
N LEU A 113 -5.10 -2.56 -18.55
CA LEU A 113 -6.56 -2.55 -18.79
C LEU A 113 -7.03 -3.71 -19.67
N ALA A 114 -6.15 -4.22 -20.53
CA ALA A 114 -6.39 -5.39 -21.35
C ALA A 114 -6.73 -6.61 -20.49
N ASP A 115 -6.05 -6.80 -19.35
CA ASP A 115 -6.24 -7.97 -18.49
C ASP A 115 -7.59 -7.92 -17.79
N ILE A 116 -7.96 -6.76 -17.25
CA ILE A 116 -9.28 -6.55 -16.63
C ILE A 116 -10.38 -6.72 -17.68
N THR A 117 -10.16 -6.24 -18.90
CA THR A 117 -11.13 -6.38 -20.00
C THR A 117 -11.28 -7.84 -20.44
N ARG A 118 -10.17 -8.60 -20.52
CA ARG A 118 -10.21 -10.05 -20.81
C ARG A 118 -10.95 -10.81 -19.71
N GLN A 119 -10.71 -10.48 -18.44
CA GLN A 119 -11.44 -11.07 -17.32
C GLN A 119 -12.94 -10.78 -17.44
N LEU A 120 -13.34 -9.53 -17.71
CA LEU A 120 -14.74 -9.17 -17.94
C LEU A 120 -15.41 -9.95 -19.09
N GLN A 121 -14.69 -10.17 -20.20
CA GLN A 121 -15.19 -10.91 -21.36
C GLN A 121 -15.36 -12.40 -21.08
N GLY A 122 -14.52 -12.97 -20.21
CA GLY A 122 -14.56 -14.39 -19.83
C GLY A 122 -15.52 -14.71 -18.70
N LEU A 123 -16.19 -13.71 -18.10
CA LEU A 123 -17.06 -13.94 -16.94
C LEU A 123 -18.38 -14.63 -17.32
N PRO A 124 -18.78 -15.68 -16.58
CA PRO A 124 -20.12 -16.24 -16.68
C PRO A 124 -21.20 -15.22 -16.28
N ALA A 125 -22.38 -15.30 -16.90
CA ALA A 125 -23.49 -14.37 -16.66
C ALA A 125 -24.01 -14.33 -15.20
N HIS A 126 -23.73 -15.36 -14.40
CA HIS A 126 -24.15 -15.43 -12.99
C HIS A 126 -23.19 -14.74 -12.02
N GLU A 127 -22.02 -14.25 -12.48
CA GLU A 127 -21.03 -13.58 -11.64
C GLU A 127 -21.17 -12.05 -11.66
N ALA A 128 -22.41 -11.55 -11.51
CA ALA A 128 -22.72 -10.12 -11.58
C ALA A 128 -21.87 -9.27 -10.62
N GLN A 129 -21.63 -9.76 -9.40
CA GLN A 129 -20.85 -9.04 -8.39
C GLN A 129 -19.36 -8.93 -8.77
N LEU A 130 -18.78 -9.98 -9.36
CA LEU A 130 -17.39 -9.91 -9.84
C LEU A 130 -17.29 -8.98 -11.04
N ALA A 131 -18.29 -9.01 -11.94
CA ALA A 131 -18.37 -8.07 -13.06
C ALA A 131 -18.40 -6.61 -12.57
N GLU A 132 -19.22 -6.26 -11.58
CA GLU A 132 -19.25 -4.92 -10.99
C GLU A 132 -17.88 -4.50 -10.42
N ARG A 133 -17.21 -5.40 -9.68
CA ARG A 133 -15.89 -5.13 -9.11
C ARG A 133 -14.82 -4.91 -10.18
N LEU A 134 -14.84 -5.71 -11.24
CA LEU A 134 -13.91 -5.55 -12.36
C LEU A 134 -14.21 -4.28 -13.17
N LEU A 135 -15.48 -3.94 -13.39
CA LEU A 135 -15.88 -2.68 -14.03
C LEU A 135 -15.40 -1.47 -13.21
N HIS A 136 -15.59 -1.51 -11.89
CA HIS A 136 -15.10 -0.47 -10.99
C HIS A 136 -13.57 -0.39 -11.01
N GLY A 137 -12.86 -1.52 -10.86
CA GLY A 137 -11.41 -1.56 -10.93
C GLY A 137 -10.85 -1.03 -12.25
N ARG A 138 -11.49 -1.36 -13.38
CA ARG A 138 -11.16 -0.81 -14.70
C ARG A 138 -11.30 0.71 -14.74
N HIS A 139 -12.38 1.24 -14.18
CA HIS A 139 -12.62 2.68 -14.11
C HIS A 139 -11.57 3.40 -13.25
N VAL A 140 -11.23 2.83 -12.08
CA VAL A 140 -10.18 3.37 -11.20
C VAL A 140 -8.82 3.38 -11.91
N MET A 141 -8.44 2.29 -12.58
CA MET A 141 -7.18 2.24 -13.34
C MET A 141 -7.14 3.27 -14.47
N LEU A 142 -8.25 3.43 -15.20
CA LEU A 142 -8.35 4.45 -16.25
C LEU A 142 -8.19 5.87 -15.67
N ASN A 143 -8.89 6.19 -14.59
CA ASN A 143 -8.79 7.51 -13.95
C ASN A 143 -7.36 7.79 -13.46
N ARG A 144 -6.71 6.80 -12.84
CA ARG A 144 -5.32 6.92 -12.38
C ARG A 144 -4.37 7.24 -13.54
N GLY A 145 -4.48 6.51 -14.64
CA GLY A 145 -3.68 6.77 -15.85
C GLY A 145 -3.95 8.16 -16.44
N MET A 146 -5.23 8.58 -16.49
CA MET A 146 -5.58 9.94 -16.94
C MET A 146 -5.00 11.01 -16.01
N ASN A 147 -5.04 10.81 -14.69
CA ASN A 147 -4.47 11.74 -13.72
C ASN A 147 -2.95 11.86 -13.91
N LEU A 148 -2.24 10.75 -14.17
CA LEU A 148 -0.82 10.80 -14.52
C LEU A 148 -0.57 11.63 -15.78
N ILE A 149 -1.31 11.37 -16.87
CA ILE A 149 -1.16 12.12 -18.12
C ILE A 149 -1.40 13.61 -17.91
N THR A 150 -2.49 13.99 -17.22
CA THR A 150 -2.80 15.39 -16.91
C THR A 150 -1.72 16.04 -16.04
N LEU A 151 -1.14 15.29 -15.09
CA LEU A 151 -0.04 15.79 -14.27
C LEU A 151 1.23 16.02 -15.10
N LEU A 152 1.59 15.07 -15.97
CA LEU A 152 2.75 15.19 -16.86
C LEU A 152 2.61 16.36 -17.83
N ASP A 153 1.42 16.59 -18.37
CA ASP A 153 1.12 17.75 -19.22
C ASP A 153 1.41 19.06 -18.48
N ALA A 154 0.97 19.19 -17.22
CA ALA A 154 1.26 20.34 -16.38
C ALA A 154 2.76 20.50 -16.05
N LEU A 155 3.48 19.39 -15.85
CA LEU A 155 4.92 19.39 -15.56
C LEU A 155 5.78 19.73 -16.79
N PHE A 156 5.31 19.42 -18.00
CA PHE A 156 6.05 19.62 -19.26
C PHE A 156 5.69 20.90 -20.00
N ALA A 157 4.61 21.58 -19.62
CA ALA A 157 4.21 22.85 -20.23
C ALA A 157 5.20 24.02 -19.99
N PRO A 158 5.76 24.24 -18.78
CA PRO A 158 6.66 25.36 -18.53
C PRO A 158 8.12 25.06 -18.88
N THR A 159 8.97 26.11 -18.89
CA THR A 159 10.43 25.90 -18.96
C THR A 159 10.95 25.28 -17.67
N GLN A 160 12.18 24.74 -17.69
CA GLN A 160 12.79 24.16 -16.50
C GLN A 160 12.92 25.18 -15.36
N GLU A 161 13.28 26.43 -15.65
CA GLU A 161 13.39 27.48 -14.63
C GLU A 161 12.03 27.81 -14.00
N GLN A 162 10.99 27.92 -14.83
CA GLN A 162 9.61 28.15 -14.38
C GLN A 162 9.10 26.99 -13.52
N LEU A 163 9.32 25.75 -13.95
CA LEU A 163 8.96 24.56 -13.21
C LEU A 163 9.60 24.56 -11.82
N ILE A 164 10.90 24.82 -11.73
CA ILE A 164 11.63 24.82 -10.46
C ILE A 164 11.13 25.91 -9.52
N GLU A 165 10.81 27.10 -10.06
CA GLU A 165 10.26 28.19 -9.27
C GLU A 165 8.86 27.84 -8.72
N GLU A 166 7.99 27.25 -9.55
CA GLU A 166 6.68 26.78 -9.10
C GLU A 166 6.78 25.66 -8.05
N VAL A 167 7.70 24.72 -8.23
CA VAL A 167 7.97 23.66 -7.25
C VAL A 167 8.43 24.26 -5.92
N ARG A 168 9.36 25.23 -5.92
CA ARG A 168 9.81 25.91 -4.69
C ARG A 168 8.66 26.65 -4.01
N ASN A 169 7.83 27.34 -4.78
CA ASN A 169 6.67 28.06 -4.25
C ASN A 169 5.63 27.09 -3.64
N ALA A 170 5.35 25.97 -4.29
CA ALA A 170 4.50 24.92 -3.73
C ALA A 170 5.13 24.27 -2.49
N CYS A 171 6.43 23.98 -2.50
CA CYS A 171 7.14 23.43 -1.34
C CYS A 171 7.03 24.37 -0.14
N ARG A 172 7.17 25.69 -0.33
CA ARG A 172 6.99 26.68 0.74
C ARG A 172 5.60 26.62 1.36
N GLN A 173 4.55 26.42 0.56
CA GLN A 173 3.17 26.30 1.06
C GLN A 173 2.98 25.09 1.99
N TYR A 174 3.66 23.98 1.70
CA TYR A 174 3.59 22.75 2.49
C TYR A 174 4.67 22.64 3.58
N GLY A 175 5.50 23.69 3.77
CA GLY A 175 6.58 23.68 4.75
C GLY A 175 7.72 22.71 4.38
N HIS A 176 8.11 22.70 3.11
CA HIS A 176 9.16 21.87 2.54
C HIS A 176 10.30 22.70 1.93
N GLU A 177 10.65 23.83 2.55
CA GLU A 177 11.92 24.51 2.23
C GLU A 177 13.11 23.59 2.57
N PRO A 178 14.28 23.72 1.92
CA PRO A 178 15.40 22.79 2.10
C PRO A 178 15.78 22.53 3.57
N GLU A 179 15.90 23.59 4.38
CA GLU A 179 16.21 23.50 5.82
C GLU A 179 15.07 22.88 6.64
N GLN A 180 13.83 22.96 6.16
CA GLN A 180 12.68 22.30 6.78
C GLN A 180 12.70 20.80 6.46
N ILE A 181 13.03 20.44 5.22
CA ILE A 181 13.16 19.03 4.81
C ILE A 181 14.25 18.33 5.62
N GLU A 182 15.42 18.96 5.80
CA GLU A 182 16.50 18.40 6.62
C GLU A 182 16.02 18.10 8.05
N ARG A 183 15.35 19.07 8.69
CA ARG A 183 14.76 18.87 10.03
C ARG A 183 13.66 17.81 10.04
N GLN A 184 12.85 17.70 8.99
CA GLN A 184 11.81 16.68 8.88
C GLN A 184 12.43 15.27 8.77
N LEU A 185 13.48 15.12 7.96
CA LEU A 185 14.23 13.87 7.81
C LEU A 185 14.92 13.47 9.12
N GLU A 186 15.53 14.42 9.82
CA GLU A 186 16.12 14.17 11.13
C GLU A 186 15.06 13.78 12.17
N ALA A 187 13.92 14.49 12.20
CA ALA A 187 12.83 14.20 13.11
C ALA A 187 12.30 12.78 12.92
N MET A 188 12.23 12.27 11.69
CA MET A 188 11.79 10.89 11.38
C MET A 188 12.68 9.81 12.01
N ASN A 189 13.90 10.13 12.44
CA ASN A 189 14.79 9.22 13.16
C ASN A 189 14.61 9.30 14.69
N GLY A 190 13.80 10.26 15.17
CA GLY A 190 13.56 10.46 16.59
C GLY A 190 12.55 9.48 17.21
N PRO A 191 12.42 9.50 18.56
CA PRO A 191 11.56 8.58 19.30
C PRO A 191 10.08 8.70 18.92
N LEU A 192 9.62 9.88 18.49
CA LEU A 192 8.24 10.11 18.07
C LEU A 192 7.82 9.22 16.88
N TYR A 193 8.75 8.87 16.00
CA TYR A 193 8.49 8.04 14.81
C TYR A 193 8.94 6.59 14.98
N SER A 194 9.49 6.24 16.15
CA SER A 194 9.84 4.86 16.50
C SER A 194 8.59 3.99 16.69
N PHE A 195 8.73 2.69 16.44
CA PHE A 195 7.64 1.75 16.62
C PHE A 195 7.44 1.41 18.11
N VAL A 196 6.27 1.74 18.64
CA VAL A 196 5.88 1.42 20.02
C VAL A 196 4.47 0.83 20.00
N PRO A 197 4.32 -0.50 20.05
CA PRO A 197 3.01 -1.14 19.99
C PRO A 197 2.22 -0.81 21.26
N HIS A 198 1.09 -0.11 21.11
CA HIS A 198 0.23 0.25 22.23
C HIS A 198 -1.24 0.31 21.83
N GLN A 199 -2.11 -0.16 22.73
CA GLN A 199 -3.55 -0.26 22.48
C GLN A 199 -4.18 1.10 22.13
N SER A 200 -3.82 2.17 22.83
CA SER A 200 -4.38 3.50 22.58
C SER A 200 -4.03 4.05 21.19
N LEU A 201 -2.81 3.77 20.69
CA LEU A 201 -2.38 4.17 19.35
C LEU A 201 -3.15 3.39 18.28
N ALA A 202 -3.30 2.08 18.47
CA ALA A 202 -4.07 1.21 17.58
C ALA A 202 -5.56 1.59 17.54
N GLN A 203 -6.17 1.86 18.70
CA GLN A 203 -7.54 2.35 18.80
C GLN A 203 -7.73 3.68 18.08
N ARG A 204 -6.78 4.62 18.25
CA ARG A 204 -6.84 5.91 17.55
C ARG A 204 -6.75 5.74 16.04
N ASN A 205 -5.84 4.87 15.57
CA ASN A 205 -5.74 4.53 14.16
C ASN A 205 -7.06 3.97 13.61
N MET A 206 -7.64 2.99 14.31
CA MET A 206 -8.91 2.37 13.91
C MET A 206 -10.04 3.40 13.81
N LEU A 207 -10.19 4.29 14.79
CA LEU A 207 -11.24 5.33 14.76
C LEU A 207 -11.12 6.25 13.55
N VAL A 208 -9.90 6.69 13.25
CA VAL A 208 -9.63 7.58 12.12
C VAL A 208 -9.84 6.86 10.79
N MET A 209 -9.30 5.64 10.65
CA MET A 209 -9.48 4.86 9.42
C MET A 209 -10.95 4.52 9.20
N ASN A 210 -11.71 4.17 10.23
CA ASN A 210 -13.16 3.96 10.12
C ASN A 210 -13.88 5.22 9.64
N ALA A 211 -13.53 6.40 10.16
CA ALA A 211 -14.13 7.66 9.74
C ALA A 211 -13.82 8.00 8.26
N LEU A 212 -12.66 7.58 7.76
CA LEU A 212 -12.28 7.70 6.36
C LEU A 212 -12.98 6.65 5.49
N SER A 213 -13.08 5.40 5.94
CA SER A 213 -13.81 4.32 5.24
C SER A 213 -15.31 4.56 5.12
N VAL A 214 -15.93 5.28 6.05
CA VAL A 214 -17.33 5.74 5.91
C VAL A 214 -17.51 6.69 4.71
N ARG A 215 -16.43 7.33 4.22
CA ARG A 215 -16.49 8.24 3.05
C ARG A 215 -16.10 7.59 1.72
N ILE A 216 -15.28 6.55 1.73
CA ILE A 216 -14.87 5.84 0.49
C ILE A 216 -16.09 5.14 -0.15
N GLU A 217 -17.05 4.70 0.69
CA GLU A 217 -18.13 3.72 0.46
C GLU A 217 -19.55 4.18 0.83
N ALA A 218 -20.07 5.33 0.38
CA ALA A 218 -21.53 5.54 0.33
C ALA A 218 -22.11 5.02 -1.00
N LYS A 219 -21.53 3.94 -1.53
CA LYS A 219 -22.08 3.18 -2.67
C LYS A 219 -22.76 1.91 -2.13
N PRO A 220 -23.94 1.54 -2.66
CA PRO A 220 -24.73 0.42 -2.13
C PRO A 220 -24.06 -0.96 -2.24
N SER A 221 -22.94 -1.08 -2.96
CA SER A 221 -22.20 -2.34 -3.19
C SER A 221 -21.34 -2.81 -2.01
N ASP A 222 -21.00 -1.93 -1.07
CA ASP A 222 -19.98 -2.19 -0.03
C ASP A 222 -20.56 -2.36 1.38
N LEU A 223 -21.76 -2.95 1.47
CA LEU A 223 -22.34 -3.32 2.76
C LEU A 223 -21.59 -4.54 3.37
N PRO A 224 -21.35 -4.56 4.70
CA PRO A 224 -20.78 -5.71 5.39
C PRO A 224 -21.63 -6.97 5.13
N GLY A 225 -21.02 -8.00 4.52
CA GLY A 225 -21.70 -9.20 4.03
C GLY A 225 -21.54 -9.44 2.53
N HIS A 226 -21.17 -8.40 1.77
CA HIS A 226 -20.92 -8.49 0.33
C HIS A 226 -19.43 -8.61 -0.04
N ARG A 227 -18.51 -8.48 0.94
CA ARG A 227 -17.04 -8.49 0.70
C ARG A 227 -16.46 -9.80 0.18
N THR A 228 -17.19 -10.90 0.32
CA THR A 228 -16.76 -12.20 -0.18
C THR A 228 -18.02 -12.91 -0.67
N ALA A 229 -18.09 -13.27 -1.95
CA ALA A 229 -18.80 -14.50 -2.30
C ALA A 229 -18.31 -15.54 -1.29
N ARG A 230 -19.23 -16.16 -0.53
CA ARG A 230 -18.86 -17.26 0.37
C ARG A 230 -17.97 -18.17 -0.45
N VAL A 231 -16.73 -18.38 0.00
CA VAL A 231 -15.95 -19.53 -0.45
C VAL A 231 -16.93 -20.68 -0.36
N LEU A 232 -17.22 -21.32 -1.50
CA LEU A 232 -18.09 -22.49 -1.53
C LEU A 232 -17.64 -23.35 -0.35
N PRO A 233 -18.56 -23.77 0.54
CA PRO A 233 -18.17 -24.62 1.65
C PRO A 233 -17.35 -25.75 1.03
N SER A 234 -16.12 -25.93 1.53
CA SER A 234 -15.26 -27.01 1.09
C SER A 234 -16.14 -28.25 1.11
N THR A 235 -16.34 -28.88 -0.05
CA THR A 235 -16.94 -30.20 -0.11
C THR A 235 -16.09 -31.04 0.81
N GLU A 236 -16.64 -31.35 1.99
CA GLU A 236 -16.01 -32.23 2.97
C GLU A 236 -15.63 -33.49 2.22
N SER A 237 -14.34 -33.63 1.89
CA SER A 237 -13.81 -34.94 1.58
C SER A 237 -13.92 -35.72 2.88
N PRO A 238 -14.60 -36.88 2.88
CA PRO A 238 -14.75 -37.63 4.09
C PRO A 238 -13.37 -38.16 4.48
N HIS A 239 -13.01 -37.99 5.76
CA HIS A 239 -11.94 -38.66 6.51
C HIS A 239 -10.63 -37.86 6.78
N PRO A 240 -9.94 -38.16 7.91
CA PRO A 240 -9.14 -37.17 8.62
C PRO A 240 -7.72 -37.00 8.06
N PHE A 241 -7.28 -35.74 7.99
CA PHE A 241 -5.93 -35.28 7.63
C PHE A 241 -4.88 -35.61 8.71
N ALA A 242 -4.70 -36.88 9.03
CA ALA A 242 -3.53 -37.33 9.77
C ALA A 242 -2.82 -38.41 8.94
N GLU A 243 -1.65 -38.03 8.44
CA GLU A 243 -0.62 -38.91 7.87
C GLU A 243 -0.96 -39.51 6.50
N GLU A 244 -0.95 -38.67 5.47
CA GLU A 244 -0.58 -39.15 4.13
C GLU A 244 0.93 -38.96 3.98
N VAL A 245 1.68 -40.01 4.34
CA VAL A 245 3.09 -40.11 4.01
C VAL A 245 3.18 -40.24 2.50
N ILE A 246 3.61 -39.18 1.82
CA ILE A 246 3.89 -39.22 0.39
C ILE A 246 4.96 -40.31 0.19
N GLU A 247 4.62 -41.38 -0.54
CA GLU A 247 5.58 -42.43 -0.89
C GLU A 247 6.76 -41.81 -1.63
N GLY A 248 7.97 -41.98 -1.08
CA GLY A 248 9.20 -41.36 -1.60
C GLY A 248 9.57 -39.99 -1.02
N TYR A 249 8.80 -39.45 -0.06
CA TYR A 249 9.21 -38.24 0.65
C TYR A 249 10.40 -38.53 1.58
N GLN A 250 11.53 -37.88 1.29
CA GLN A 250 12.72 -37.90 2.13
C GLN A 250 12.88 -36.53 2.82
N GLU A 251 12.84 -36.51 4.14
CA GLU A 251 12.93 -35.28 4.94
C GLU A 251 14.38 -34.75 4.95
N LEU A 252 14.68 -33.78 4.07
CA LEU A 252 16.03 -33.21 3.91
C LEU A 252 16.48 -32.27 5.06
N THR A 253 15.64 -32.08 6.09
CA THR A 253 15.92 -31.22 7.24
C THR A 253 16.37 -31.98 8.49
N ALA A 254 16.37 -33.31 8.46
CA ALA A 254 16.85 -34.13 9.58
C ALA A 254 18.40 -34.15 9.63
N PRO A 255 19.03 -34.04 10.82
CA PRO A 255 20.48 -34.04 10.98
C PRO A 255 21.20 -35.34 10.52
N LEU A 256 20.45 -36.35 10.10
CA LEU A 256 20.94 -37.68 9.69
C LEU A 256 21.27 -37.79 8.19
N HIS A 257 21.08 -36.75 7.38
CA HIS A 257 21.22 -36.81 5.91
C HIS A 257 22.40 -36.02 5.31
N ASN A 258 23.41 -35.68 6.12
CA ASN A 258 24.60 -34.94 5.65
C ASN A 258 25.64 -35.78 4.87
N ASN A 259 25.33 -37.00 4.43
CA ASN A 259 26.23 -37.81 3.60
C ASN A 259 25.54 -38.27 2.31
N VAL A 260 25.70 -37.49 1.24
CA VAL A 260 25.14 -37.71 -0.12
C VAL A 260 25.82 -38.89 -0.86
N LYS A 261 26.58 -39.75 -0.17
CA LYS A 261 27.33 -40.86 -0.79
C LYS A 261 26.71 -42.25 -0.58
N GLU A 262 25.66 -42.38 0.23
CA GLU A 262 25.13 -43.70 0.64
C GLU A 262 23.73 -44.05 0.14
N VAL A 263 23.10 -43.23 -0.72
CA VAL A 263 21.79 -43.56 -1.29
C VAL A 263 21.90 -43.69 -2.81
N PRO A 264 21.75 -44.91 -3.38
CA PRO A 264 21.72 -45.07 -4.82
C PRO A 264 20.40 -44.49 -5.35
N PHE A 265 20.50 -43.53 -6.27
CA PHE A 265 19.35 -43.10 -7.07
C PHE A 265 18.86 -44.30 -7.89
N VAL A 266 17.62 -44.73 -7.64
CA VAL A 266 16.94 -45.70 -8.49
C VAL A 266 16.00 -44.90 -9.39
N ASP A 267 16.39 -44.71 -10.65
CA ASP A 267 15.48 -44.19 -11.68
C ASP A 267 14.44 -45.26 -11.99
N HIS A 268 13.17 -44.94 -11.77
CA HIS A 268 12.07 -45.75 -12.26
C HIS A 268 11.64 -45.23 -13.64
N PRO A 269 11.44 -46.14 -14.62
CA PRO A 269 11.06 -45.74 -15.97
C PRO A 269 9.62 -45.21 -15.99
N GLU A 270 9.41 -44.11 -16.72
CA GLU A 270 8.08 -43.51 -16.92
C GLU A 270 7.20 -44.46 -17.77
N GLU A 271 6.09 -44.94 -17.21
CA GLU A 271 5.10 -45.71 -17.96
C GLU A 271 4.23 -44.79 -18.83
N ASN A 272 4.17 -45.13 -20.13
CA ASN A 272 3.33 -44.49 -21.14
C ASN A 272 1.84 -44.61 -20.78
N VAL A 273 1.20 -43.50 -20.43
CA VAL A 273 -0.26 -43.41 -20.35
C VAL A 273 -0.82 -43.23 -21.76
N ASN A 274 -0.88 -44.32 -22.52
CA ASN A 274 -1.82 -44.51 -23.64
C ASN A 274 -1.88 -46.02 -23.91
N GLY A 275 -2.79 -46.69 -23.21
CA GLY A 275 -3.08 -48.11 -23.43
C GLY A 275 -3.88 -48.30 -24.72
N GLU A 276 -3.21 -48.71 -25.79
CA GLU A 276 -3.80 -49.54 -26.84
C GLU A 276 -2.81 -50.68 -27.14
N GLU A 277 -3.18 -51.90 -26.77
CA GLU A 277 -2.48 -53.12 -27.20
C GLU A 277 -2.97 -53.51 -28.61
N VAL A 278 -2.10 -53.39 -29.62
CA VAL A 278 -1.39 -54.47 -30.36
C VAL A 278 -0.29 -53.81 -31.21
#